data_AF-A0A091XBK3-F1
#
_entry.id   AF-A0A091XBK3-F1
#
_cell.length_a   1.000
_cell.length_b   1.000
_cell.length_c   1.000
_cell.angle_alpha   90.00
_cell.angle_beta   90.00
_cell.angle_gamma   90.00
#
_symmetry.space_group_name_H-M   'P 1'
#
loop_
_entity.id
_entity.type
_entity.pdbx_description
1 polymer ?
#
loop_
_entity_poly.entity_id
_entity_poly.type
_entity_poly.pdbx_seq_one_letter_code
_entity_poly.pdbx_strand_id
1 'polypeptide(L)'
;NTLLSVFPHQLLLEVENINCVAVDWKEGAKGTYVSAVNNIRVIGAELAYLLEILQKTLSYSPSEIHLIGHSLGAHTAGEAGRRIRGIRRITGLDPAGPYFEGTPAEVRLDPSDANFVDVIHSNAAHFPAVGLGMYNTTGHLDFYPNGGTVMPGCTNLIPEVKQNNFELIADITVFGGCHHSRSHEFYFESILYPTGYLAYSC
;
A
#
# COMPACT_ATOMS: atom_id res chain seq x y z
N ASN A 1 21.14 18.41 -3.92
CA ASN A 1 19.96 17.73 -4.49
C ASN A 1 20.02 16.26 -4.10
N THR A 2 20.04 16.00 -2.79
CA THR A 2 20.68 14.81 -2.18
C THR A 2 19.67 13.90 -1.47
N LEU A 3 18.38 14.14 -1.67
CA LEU A 3 17.29 13.42 -1.00
C LEU A 3 16.82 12.16 -1.76
N LEU A 4 17.36 11.88 -2.96
CA LEU A 4 16.97 10.73 -3.79
C LEU A 4 17.62 9.39 -3.39
N SER A 5 18.34 9.32 -2.27
CA SER A 5 19.00 8.09 -1.80
C SER A 5 18.76 7.78 -0.32
N VAL A 6 17.77 8.40 0.31
CA VAL A 6 17.37 8.05 1.68
C VAL A 6 16.34 6.95 1.56
N PHE A 7 16.69 5.74 1.98
CA PHE A 7 15.71 4.65 2.02
C PHE A 7 14.61 5.02 3.02
N PRO A 8 13.34 4.63 2.78
CA PRO A 8 12.19 4.93 3.64
C PRO A 8 12.42 4.74 5.14
N HIS A 9 13.16 3.69 5.50
CA HIS A 9 13.45 3.34 6.89
C HIS A 9 14.35 4.36 7.59
N GLN A 10 15.17 5.12 6.87
CA GLN A 10 16.07 6.10 7.47
C GLN A 10 15.31 7.33 7.98
N LEU A 11 14.21 7.73 7.33
CA LEU A 11 13.42 8.89 7.74
C LEU A 11 12.67 8.65 9.05
N LEU A 12 12.12 7.46 9.25
CA LEU A 12 11.46 7.10 10.51
C LEU A 12 12.46 7.16 11.69
N LEU A 13 13.70 6.72 11.47
CA LEU A 13 14.74 6.74 12.50
C LEU A 13 15.23 8.15 12.86
N GLU A 14 14.94 9.17 12.04
CA GLU A 14 15.24 10.56 12.38
C GLU A 14 14.29 11.15 13.42
N VAL A 15 13.06 10.62 13.52
CA VAL A 15 12.01 11.20 14.37
C VAL A 15 11.57 10.28 15.51
N GLU A 16 11.84 8.98 15.44
CA GLU A 16 11.44 8.02 16.48
C GLU A 16 12.43 6.84 16.66
N ASN A 17 12.46 6.29 17.87
CA ASN A 17 13.21 5.07 18.18
C ASN A 17 12.34 3.83 17.91
N ILE A 18 12.51 3.21 16.74
CA ILE A 18 11.69 2.09 16.28
C ILE A 18 12.50 0.93 15.71
N ASN A 19 11.86 -0.24 15.65
CA ASN A 19 12.34 -1.35 14.86
C ASN A 19 11.71 -1.27 13.45
N CYS A 20 12.49 -0.89 12.45
CA CYS A 20 12.03 -0.87 11.06
C CYS A 20 12.49 -2.14 10.32
N VAL A 21 11.52 -2.96 9.87
CA VAL A 21 11.78 -4.21 9.14
C VAL A 21 11.27 -4.08 7.71
N ALA A 22 12.18 -4.15 6.73
CA ALA A 22 11.82 -4.18 5.32
C ALA A 22 11.52 -5.62 4.87
N VAL A 23 10.33 -5.85 4.32
CA VAL A 23 9.93 -7.15 3.77
C VAL A 23 10.22 -7.17 2.28
N ASP A 24 11.37 -7.72 1.90
CA ASP A 24 11.72 -7.94 0.49
C ASP A 24 11.12 -9.25 -0.02
N TRP A 25 10.22 -9.14 -0.99
CA TRP A 25 9.59 -10.27 -1.68
C TRP A 25 9.77 -10.17 -3.21
N LYS A 26 10.81 -9.45 -3.67
CA LYS A 26 11.07 -9.18 -5.09
C LYS A 26 11.03 -10.43 -5.96
N GLU A 27 11.54 -11.56 -5.48
CA GLU A 27 11.49 -12.83 -6.23
C GLU A 27 10.05 -13.34 -6.42
N GLY A 28 9.19 -13.20 -5.40
CA GLY A 28 7.77 -13.54 -5.49
C GLY A 28 6.97 -12.57 -6.36
N ALA A 29 7.48 -11.37 -6.60
CA ALA A 29 6.88 -10.38 -7.51
C ALA A 29 7.25 -10.61 -8.99
N LYS A 30 8.28 -11.42 -9.29
CA LYS A 30 8.68 -11.72 -10.67
C LYS A 30 7.66 -12.62 -11.37
N GLY A 31 7.62 -12.54 -12.70
CA GLY A 31 6.74 -13.35 -13.53
C GLY A 31 5.50 -12.57 -13.96
N THR A 32 4.34 -13.21 -13.95
CA THR A 32 3.08 -12.55 -14.35
C THR A 32 2.46 -11.78 -13.19
N TYR A 33 1.70 -10.73 -13.48
CA TYR A 33 0.97 -9.99 -12.46
C TYR A 33 0.01 -10.90 -11.67
N VAL A 34 -0.64 -11.86 -12.34
CA VAL A 34 -1.49 -12.87 -11.70
C VAL A 34 -0.71 -13.72 -10.70
N SER A 35 0.51 -14.14 -11.04
CA SER A 35 1.36 -14.87 -10.11
C SER A 35 1.71 -14.01 -8.89
N ALA A 36 2.08 -12.74 -9.10
CA ALA A 36 2.38 -11.81 -8.00
C ALA A 36 1.16 -11.59 -7.09
N VAL A 37 -0.03 -11.37 -7.66
CA VAL A 37 -1.32 -11.23 -6.95
C VAL A 37 -1.61 -12.46 -6.07
N ASN A 38 -1.29 -13.68 -6.53
CA ASN A 38 -1.49 -14.86 -5.71
C ASN A 38 -0.42 -15.02 -4.63
N ASN A 39 0.83 -14.67 -4.96
CA ASN A 39 1.97 -14.80 -4.05
C ASN A 39 1.86 -13.91 -2.81
N ILE A 40 1.22 -12.73 -2.90
CA ILE A 40 1.01 -11.88 -1.71
C ILE A 40 0.31 -12.60 -0.56
N ARG A 41 -0.53 -13.61 -0.85
CA ARG A 41 -1.20 -14.39 0.20
C ARG A 41 -0.22 -15.24 1.00
N VAL A 42 0.80 -15.77 0.31
CA VAL A 42 1.90 -16.52 0.95
C VAL A 42 2.76 -15.55 1.75
N ILE A 43 3.13 -14.39 1.18
CA ILE A 43 3.94 -13.38 1.89
C ILE A 43 3.21 -12.87 3.14
N GLY A 44 1.90 -12.62 3.07
CA GLY A 44 1.09 -12.22 4.21
C GLY A 44 1.02 -13.30 5.29
N ALA A 45 0.99 -14.58 4.90
CA ALA A 45 1.07 -15.72 5.82
C ALA A 45 2.43 -15.81 6.52
N GLU A 46 3.53 -15.62 5.78
CA GLU A 46 4.90 -15.60 6.34
C GLU A 46 5.10 -14.43 7.30
N LEU A 47 4.57 -13.24 6.94
CA LEU A 47 4.60 -12.08 7.83
C LEU A 47 3.81 -12.37 9.10
N ALA A 48 2.58 -12.90 9.00
CA ALA A 48 1.80 -13.29 10.17
C ALA A 48 2.55 -14.31 11.06
N TYR A 49 3.21 -15.30 10.46
CA TYR A 49 4.01 -16.29 11.18
C TYR A 49 5.17 -15.65 11.95
N LEU A 50 5.88 -14.69 11.35
CA LEU A 50 6.90 -13.91 12.04
C LEU A 50 6.32 -13.15 13.25
N LEU A 51 5.20 -12.45 13.07
CA LEU A 51 4.58 -11.70 14.16
C LEU A 51 4.12 -12.62 15.30
N GLU A 52 3.63 -13.82 14.97
CA GLU A 52 3.28 -14.84 15.96
C GLU A 52 4.51 -15.34 16.74
N ILE A 53 5.67 -15.50 16.09
CA ILE A 53 6.93 -15.82 16.76
C ILE A 53 7.31 -14.70 17.72
N LEU A 54 7.26 -13.43 17.30
CA LEU A 54 7.59 -12.29 18.16
C LEU A 54 6.67 -12.23 19.39
N GLN A 55 5.37 -12.49 19.19
CA GLN A 55 4.42 -12.54 20.29
C GLN A 55 4.73 -13.68 21.27
N LYS A 56 5.00 -14.89 20.77
CA LYS A 56 5.24 -16.07 21.62
C LYS A 56 6.58 -16.05 22.34
N THR A 57 7.62 -15.54 21.68
CA THR A 57 9.02 -15.64 22.16
C THR A 57 9.47 -14.40 22.91
N LEU A 58 9.00 -13.21 22.50
CA LEU A 58 9.41 -11.93 23.08
C LEU A 58 8.27 -11.23 23.83
N SER A 59 7.07 -11.82 23.88
CA SER A 59 5.86 -11.15 24.41
C SER A 59 5.57 -9.81 23.71
N TYR A 60 5.99 -9.66 22.45
CA TYR A 60 5.79 -8.44 21.68
C TYR A 60 4.32 -8.34 21.26
N SER A 61 3.63 -7.26 21.64
CA SER A 61 2.20 -7.15 21.42
C SER A 61 1.86 -6.76 19.97
N PRO A 62 0.85 -7.38 19.32
CA PRO A 62 0.32 -6.90 18.04
C PRO A 62 -0.09 -5.42 18.07
N SER A 63 -0.49 -4.90 19.23
CA SER A 63 -0.82 -3.49 19.43
C SER A 63 0.38 -2.53 19.39
N GLU A 64 1.59 -3.06 19.21
CA GLU A 64 2.82 -2.27 19.00
C GLU A 64 3.29 -2.33 17.53
N ILE A 65 2.56 -3.02 16.65
CA ILE A 65 2.95 -3.28 15.27
C ILE A 65 2.20 -2.34 14.32
N HIS A 66 2.95 -1.71 13.41
CA HIS A 66 2.43 -0.95 12.28
C HIS A 66 2.95 -1.56 10.98
N LEU A 67 2.04 -2.05 10.14
CA LEU A 67 2.37 -2.53 8.80
C LEU A 67 2.13 -1.44 7.77
N ILE A 68 3.10 -1.20 6.89
CA ILE A 68 3.00 -0.23 5.80
C ILE A 68 3.17 -1.00 4.50
N GLY A 69 2.16 -0.96 3.63
CA GLY A 69 2.16 -1.71 2.38
C GLY A 69 1.85 -0.81 1.19
N HIS A 70 2.74 -0.79 0.20
CA HIS A 70 2.53 -0.07 -1.07
C HIS A 70 2.05 -1.04 -2.15
N SER A 71 1.12 -0.60 -3.01
CA SER A 71 0.64 -1.40 -4.15
C SER A 71 0.09 -2.76 -3.70
N LEU A 72 0.54 -3.86 -4.32
CA LEU A 72 0.29 -5.24 -3.89
C LEU A 72 0.65 -5.51 -2.42
N GLY A 73 1.65 -4.80 -1.89
CA GLY A 73 2.06 -4.89 -0.49
C GLY A 73 1.00 -4.42 0.50
N ALA A 74 0.07 -3.55 0.10
CA ALA A 74 -1.07 -3.15 0.94
C ALA A 74 -1.97 -4.37 1.26
N HIS A 75 -2.21 -5.22 0.26
CA HIS A 75 -2.98 -6.45 0.43
C HIS A 75 -2.19 -7.54 1.17
N THR A 76 -0.86 -7.58 1.03
CA THR A 76 0.01 -8.39 1.88
C THR A 76 -0.15 -8.02 3.36
N ALA A 77 -0.18 -6.71 3.67
CA ALA A 77 -0.39 -6.22 5.03
C ALA A 77 -1.79 -6.57 5.55
N GLY A 78 -2.83 -6.42 4.73
CA GLY A 78 -4.20 -6.86 5.05
C GLY A 78 -4.26 -8.35 5.36
N GLU A 79 -3.68 -9.20 4.51
CA GLU A 79 -3.63 -10.65 4.74
C GLU A 79 -2.91 -11.03 6.05
N ALA A 80 -1.85 -10.31 6.43
CA ALA A 80 -1.18 -10.51 7.71
C ALA A 80 -2.07 -10.06 8.89
N GLY A 81 -2.71 -8.88 8.79
CA GLY A 81 -3.64 -8.36 9.81
C GLY A 81 -4.85 -9.25 10.04
N ARG A 82 -5.42 -9.80 8.95
CA ARG A 82 -6.51 -10.79 9.02
C ARG A 82 -6.13 -12.04 9.82
N ARG A 83 -4.86 -12.45 9.76
CA ARG A 83 -4.32 -13.62 10.48
C ARG A 83 -3.91 -13.31 11.91
N ILE A 84 -3.50 -12.08 12.20
CA ILE A 84 -3.03 -11.63 13.51
C ILE A 84 -3.99 -10.58 14.09
N ARG A 85 -4.80 -10.97 15.06
CA ARG A 85 -5.74 -10.05 15.70
C ARG A 85 -5.02 -9.00 16.54
N GLY A 86 -5.54 -7.78 16.51
CA GLY A 86 -5.09 -6.68 17.38
C GLY A 86 -3.88 -5.91 16.86
N ILE A 87 -3.52 -6.04 15.57
CA ILE A 87 -2.54 -5.17 14.92
C ILE A 87 -2.95 -3.71 15.13
N ARG A 88 -2.02 -2.87 15.59
CA ARG A 88 -2.33 -1.46 15.90
C ARG A 88 -2.76 -0.69 14.68
N ARG A 89 -1.96 -0.77 13.61
CA ARG A 89 -2.15 0.07 12.43
C ARG A 89 -1.72 -0.65 11.15
N ILE A 90 -2.50 -0.47 10.09
CA ILE A 90 -2.07 -0.73 8.72
C ILE A 90 -2.17 0.57 7.93
N THR A 91 -1.11 0.93 7.22
CA THR A 91 -1.19 2.00 6.22
C THR A 91 -1.09 1.42 4.82
N GLY A 92 -2.14 1.62 4.02
CA GLY A 92 -2.18 1.25 2.60
C GLY A 92 -1.74 2.42 1.72
N LEU A 93 -0.63 2.25 0.99
CA LEU A 93 -0.09 3.26 0.09
C LEU A 93 -0.47 2.89 -1.35
N ASP A 94 -1.52 3.53 -1.85
CA ASP A 94 -2.17 3.27 -3.13
C ASP A 94 -2.40 1.75 -3.39
N PRO A 95 -3.26 1.08 -2.59
CA PRO A 95 -3.50 -0.36 -2.73
C PRO A 95 -3.86 -0.75 -4.16
N ALA A 96 -3.32 -1.85 -4.69
CA ALA A 96 -3.48 -2.19 -6.09
C ALA A 96 -4.95 -2.52 -6.46
N GLY A 97 -5.50 -1.86 -7.46
CA GLY A 97 -6.87 -2.08 -7.94
C GLY A 97 -7.08 -3.41 -8.68
N PRO A 98 -6.28 -3.74 -9.71
CA PRO A 98 -6.52 -4.93 -10.53
C PRO A 98 -6.48 -6.23 -9.71
N TYR A 99 -7.54 -7.02 -9.81
CA TYR A 99 -7.85 -8.26 -9.04
C TYR A 99 -8.26 -8.08 -7.57
N PHE A 100 -8.32 -6.86 -7.04
CA PHE A 100 -8.77 -6.59 -5.66
C PHE A 100 -9.99 -5.67 -5.58
N GLU A 101 -10.12 -4.70 -6.49
CA GLU A 101 -11.25 -3.78 -6.55
C GLU A 101 -12.58 -4.54 -6.67
N GLY A 102 -13.54 -4.20 -5.82
CA GLY A 102 -14.84 -4.88 -5.72
C GLY A 102 -14.83 -6.32 -5.18
N THR A 103 -13.67 -6.85 -4.76
CA THR A 103 -13.60 -8.19 -4.14
C THR A 103 -14.05 -8.16 -2.66
N PRO A 104 -14.43 -9.32 -2.09
CA PRO A 104 -14.73 -9.46 -0.66
C PRO A 104 -13.54 -9.07 0.22
N ALA A 105 -13.83 -8.63 1.46
CA ALA A 105 -12.82 -8.18 2.42
C ALA A 105 -11.73 -9.23 2.69
N GLU A 106 -12.04 -10.52 2.57
CA GLU A 106 -11.08 -11.61 2.80
C GLU A 106 -9.95 -11.69 1.76
N VAL A 107 -10.07 -10.97 0.63
CA VAL A 107 -9.13 -11.02 -0.49
C VAL A 107 -8.24 -9.78 -0.57
N ARG A 108 -8.66 -8.67 0.04
CA ARG A 108 -8.03 -7.35 -0.10
C ARG A 108 -7.76 -6.71 1.26
N LEU A 109 -7.20 -5.50 1.25
CA LEU A 109 -7.09 -4.69 2.46
C LEU A 109 -8.49 -4.22 2.85
N ASP A 110 -8.79 -4.27 4.14
CA ASP A 110 -10.07 -3.87 4.71
C ASP A 110 -9.89 -3.25 6.11
N PRO A 111 -10.81 -2.36 6.57
CA PRO A 111 -10.71 -1.78 7.90
C PRO A 111 -10.65 -2.83 9.02
N SER A 112 -11.22 -4.02 8.82
CA SER A 112 -11.21 -5.09 9.82
C SER A 112 -9.85 -5.78 10.04
N ASP A 113 -8.84 -5.48 9.21
CA ASP A 113 -7.51 -6.10 9.28
C ASP A 113 -6.62 -5.52 10.41
N ALA A 114 -6.98 -4.36 10.97
CA ALA A 114 -6.26 -3.75 12.09
C ALA A 114 -7.19 -2.88 12.95
N ASN A 115 -6.70 -2.47 14.13
CA ASN A 115 -7.43 -1.54 14.99
C ASN A 115 -7.60 -0.15 14.34
N PHE A 116 -6.70 0.21 13.43
CA PHE A 116 -6.77 1.41 12.62
C PHE A 116 -6.13 1.16 11.25
N VAL A 117 -6.81 1.58 10.19
CA VAL A 117 -6.37 1.41 8.80
C VAL A 117 -6.49 2.75 8.13
N ASP A 118 -5.40 3.26 7.61
CA ASP A 118 -5.38 4.52 6.87
C ASP A 118 -4.80 4.31 5.46
N VAL A 119 -5.44 4.89 4.45
CA VAL A 119 -5.13 4.61 3.05
C VAL A 119 -4.87 5.90 2.30
N ILE A 120 -3.81 5.94 1.49
CA ILE A 120 -3.51 7.08 0.60
C ILE A 120 -3.71 6.63 -0.84
N HIS A 121 -4.69 7.22 -1.52
CA HIS A 121 -4.98 6.98 -2.93
C HIS A 121 -4.28 8.03 -3.79
N SER A 122 -3.37 7.62 -4.67
CA SER A 122 -2.63 8.52 -5.56
C SER A 122 -2.71 8.14 -7.04
N ASN A 123 -3.22 6.96 -7.35
CA ASN A 123 -3.56 6.53 -8.70
C ASN A 123 -4.87 5.73 -8.74
N ALA A 124 -5.88 6.20 -8.02
CA ALA A 124 -7.21 5.61 -7.97
C ALA A 124 -7.86 5.57 -9.36
N ALA A 125 -8.14 4.35 -9.82
CA ALA A 125 -8.75 4.09 -11.12
C ALA A 125 -10.29 4.06 -11.04
N HIS A 126 -10.98 4.87 -11.85
CA HIS A 126 -12.42 4.69 -12.09
C HIS A 126 -12.68 4.53 -13.59
N PHE A 127 -13.44 3.50 -13.96
CA PHE A 127 -13.80 3.28 -15.37
C PHE A 127 -14.47 4.54 -15.96
N PRO A 128 -14.05 5.03 -17.15
CA PRO A 128 -13.19 4.40 -18.16
C PRO A 128 -11.67 4.71 -18.04
N ALA A 129 -11.24 5.44 -17.01
CA ALA A 129 -9.83 5.75 -16.78
C ALA A 129 -9.08 4.57 -16.12
N VAL A 130 -7.79 4.41 -16.45
CA VAL A 130 -6.95 3.33 -15.92
C VAL A 130 -5.94 3.88 -14.90
N GLY A 131 -6.09 3.48 -13.65
CA GLY A 131 -5.10 3.64 -12.61
C GLY A 131 -4.65 2.27 -12.07
N LEU A 132 -3.53 2.24 -11.37
CA LEU A 132 -3.03 1.06 -10.69
C LEU A 132 -3.63 0.89 -9.29
N GLY A 133 -4.11 1.97 -8.68
CA GLY A 133 -4.68 1.99 -7.33
C GLY A 133 -6.18 1.71 -7.29
N MET A 134 -6.65 1.19 -6.16
CA MET A 134 -8.07 1.07 -5.82
C MET A 134 -8.72 2.45 -5.76
N TYR A 135 -9.98 2.53 -6.18
CA TYR A 135 -10.80 3.73 -6.04
C TYR A 135 -11.67 3.67 -4.79
N ASN A 136 -12.23 2.50 -4.50
CA ASN A 136 -13.08 2.35 -3.33
C ASN A 136 -12.27 2.45 -2.03
N THR A 137 -12.94 2.95 -1.00
CA THR A 137 -12.39 3.06 0.34
C THR A 137 -12.07 1.68 0.92
N THR A 138 -10.90 1.53 1.52
CA THR A 138 -10.43 0.31 2.20
C THR A 138 -9.87 0.56 3.60
N GLY A 139 -9.93 1.81 4.07
CA GLY A 139 -9.49 2.22 5.39
C GLY A 139 -10.62 2.65 6.32
N HIS A 140 -10.24 2.90 7.56
CA HIS A 140 -11.01 3.75 8.48
C HIS A 140 -10.93 5.22 8.04
N LEU A 141 -9.78 5.62 7.48
CA LEU A 141 -9.58 6.89 6.81
C LEU A 141 -8.96 6.65 5.44
N ASP A 142 -9.56 7.22 4.41
CA ASP A 142 -9.07 7.15 3.03
C ASP A 142 -8.79 8.58 2.54
N PHE A 143 -7.55 8.83 2.17
CA PHE A 143 -7.04 10.13 1.74
C PHE A 143 -6.85 10.14 0.24
N TYR A 144 -7.38 11.16 -0.43
CA TYR A 144 -7.29 11.34 -1.89
C TYR A 144 -6.54 12.65 -2.20
N PRO A 145 -5.22 12.74 -1.95
CA PRO A 145 -4.44 13.93 -2.27
C PRO A 145 -4.63 14.34 -3.73
N ASN A 146 -4.88 15.62 -3.98
CA ASN A 146 -5.13 16.15 -5.34
C ASN A 146 -6.30 15.45 -6.07
N GLY A 147 -7.28 14.91 -5.34
CA GLY A 147 -8.40 14.14 -5.90
C GLY A 147 -8.08 12.66 -6.16
N GLY A 148 -6.87 12.19 -5.86
CA GLY A 148 -6.51 10.77 -5.76
C GLY A 148 -6.20 10.03 -7.06
N THR A 149 -6.40 10.64 -8.22
CA THR A 149 -6.15 9.98 -9.52
C THR A 149 -4.93 10.53 -10.26
N VAL A 150 -4.81 11.85 -10.36
CA VAL A 150 -3.75 12.55 -11.12
C VAL A 150 -2.92 13.40 -10.16
N MET A 151 -1.61 13.17 -10.15
CA MET A 151 -0.70 13.79 -9.19
C MET A 151 0.13 14.87 -9.89
N PRO A 152 0.27 16.06 -9.28
CA PRO A 152 1.13 17.11 -9.81
C PRO A 152 2.58 16.61 -10.03
N GLY A 153 3.18 17.03 -11.14
CA GLY A 153 4.55 16.66 -11.51
C GLY A 153 4.70 15.28 -12.16
N CYS A 154 3.63 14.50 -12.31
CA CYS A 154 3.63 13.29 -13.13
C CYS A 154 3.16 13.61 -14.56
N THR A 155 3.99 13.28 -15.55
CA THR A 155 3.75 13.59 -16.98
C THR A 155 3.16 12.44 -17.78
N ASN A 156 3.02 11.26 -17.17
CA ASN A 156 2.53 10.08 -17.87
C ASN A 156 1.00 10.12 -17.91
N LEU A 157 0.44 9.99 -19.12
CA LEU A 157 -1.02 9.94 -19.30
C LEU A 157 -1.56 8.62 -18.77
N ILE A 158 -2.69 8.69 -18.05
CA ILE A 158 -3.56 7.55 -17.81
C ILE A 158 -4.15 7.13 -19.17
N PRO A 159 -3.80 5.96 -19.74
CA PRO A 159 -4.36 5.56 -21.01
C PRO A 159 -5.84 5.20 -20.85
N GLU A 160 -6.69 5.66 -21.77
CA GLU A 160 -8.05 5.14 -21.92
C GLU A 160 -7.99 3.73 -22.54
N VAL A 161 -8.37 2.69 -21.78
CA VAL A 161 -8.37 1.31 -22.29
C VAL A 161 -9.79 0.88 -22.70
N LYS A 162 -9.93 0.42 -23.94
CA LYS A 162 -11.13 -0.28 -24.41
C LYS A 162 -11.15 -1.69 -23.82
N GLN A 163 -12.27 -2.01 -23.17
CA GLN A 163 -12.70 -3.15 -22.33
C GLN A 163 -12.07 -4.57 -22.47
N ASN A 164 -11.15 -4.87 -23.39
CA ASN A 164 -10.96 -6.25 -23.85
C ASN A 164 -9.57 -6.90 -23.62
N ASN A 165 -8.52 -6.20 -23.20
CA ASN A 165 -7.18 -6.82 -23.03
C ASN A 165 -6.56 -6.58 -21.65
N PHE A 166 -6.86 -7.48 -20.71
CA PHE A 166 -6.28 -7.54 -19.36
C PHE A 166 -4.82 -8.02 -19.34
N GLU A 167 -4.23 -8.38 -20.49
CA GLU A 167 -2.78 -8.64 -20.64
C GLU A 167 -1.96 -7.34 -20.79
N LEU A 168 -2.63 -6.19 -20.96
CA LEU A 168 -2.00 -4.87 -21.11
C LEU A 168 -1.47 -4.28 -19.78
N ILE A 169 -1.57 -4.99 -18.65
CA ILE A 169 -1.14 -4.47 -17.33
C ILE A 169 0.38 -4.34 -17.27
N ALA A 170 1.13 -5.19 -17.99
CA ALA A 170 2.58 -5.09 -18.08
C ALA A 170 3.02 -3.76 -18.76
N ASP A 171 2.31 -3.30 -19.80
CA ASP A 171 2.60 -2.00 -20.42
C ASP A 171 2.10 -0.82 -19.55
N ILE A 172 1.01 -1.00 -18.80
CA ILE A 172 0.48 0.03 -17.88
C ILE A 172 1.46 0.35 -16.74
N THR A 173 2.33 -0.59 -16.33
CA THR A 173 3.38 -0.30 -15.32
C THR A 173 4.33 0.82 -15.74
N VAL A 174 4.52 1.05 -17.05
CA VAL A 174 5.34 2.14 -17.59
C VAL A 174 4.62 3.49 -17.52
N PHE A 175 3.29 3.51 -17.64
CA PHE A 175 2.50 4.74 -17.70
C PHE A 175 1.92 5.18 -16.34
N GLY A 176 1.56 4.27 -15.43
CA GLY A 176 0.98 4.61 -14.12
C GLY A 176 1.98 4.82 -12.97
N GLY A 177 3.26 4.45 -13.16
CA GLY A 177 4.24 4.35 -12.07
C GLY A 177 4.44 5.63 -11.25
N CYS A 178 4.50 6.81 -11.88
CA CYS A 178 4.69 8.07 -11.16
C CYS A 178 3.52 8.37 -10.21
N HIS A 179 2.29 8.27 -10.70
CA HIS A 179 1.09 8.49 -9.91
C HIS A 179 0.99 7.49 -8.77
N HIS A 180 1.28 6.22 -9.05
CA HIS A 180 1.22 5.13 -8.09
C HIS A 180 2.27 5.26 -6.97
N SER A 181 3.46 5.77 -7.28
CA SER A 181 4.53 6.00 -6.31
C SER A 181 4.29 7.17 -5.37
N ARG A 182 3.47 8.16 -5.77
CA ARG A 182 3.24 9.37 -4.97
C ARG A 182 2.69 9.10 -3.57
N SER A 183 1.92 8.03 -3.39
CA SER A 183 1.41 7.64 -2.07
C SER A 183 2.52 7.42 -1.04
N HIS A 184 3.60 6.71 -1.40
CA HIS A 184 4.72 6.51 -0.48
C HIS A 184 5.60 7.76 -0.34
N GLU A 185 5.72 8.59 -1.38
CA GLU A 185 6.39 9.88 -1.28
C GLU A 185 5.69 10.80 -0.25
N PHE A 186 4.37 10.96 -0.36
CA PHE A 186 3.59 11.75 0.61
C PHE A 186 3.70 11.19 2.03
N TYR A 187 3.64 9.87 2.17
CA TYR A 187 3.82 9.22 3.46
C TYR A 187 5.18 9.58 4.06
N PHE A 188 6.27 9.46 3.29
CA PHE A 188 7.61 9.75 3.78
C PHE A 188 7.84 11.22 4.10
N GLU A 189 7.32 12.13 3.28
CA GLU A 189 7.39 13.56 3.59
C GLU A 189 6.58 13.90 4.85
N SER A 190 5.42 13.25 5.07
CA SER A 190 4.59 13.51 6.25
C SER A 190 5.28 13.17 7.58
N ILE A 191 6.27 12.26 7.57
CA ILE A 191 7.09 11.92 8.74
C ILE A 191 7.89 13.15 9.20
N LEU A 192 8.46 13.91 8.26
CA LEU A 192 9.26 15.11 8.53
C LEU A 192 8.39 16.36 8.74
N TYR A 193 7.20 16.39 8.15
CA TYR A 193 6.30 17.55 8.16
C TYR A 193 4.94 17.20 8.78
N PRO A 194 4.84 17.07 10.11
CA PRO A 194 3.63 16.60 10.80
C PRO A 194 2.40 17.51 10.61
N THR A 195 2.58 18.76 10.20
CA THR A 195 1.49 19.71 9.88
C THR A 195 1.36 20.00 8.38
N GLY A 196 2.14 19.31 7.53
CA GLY A 196 2.23 19.59 6.09
C GLY A 196 1.09 19.01 5.25
N TYR A 197 0.40 17.99 5.76
CA TYR A 197 -0.60 17.22 5.03
C TYR A 197 -1.95 17.21 5.76
N LEU A 198 -2.51 18.39 5.99
CA LEU A 198 -3.86 18.53 6.54
C LEU A 198 -4.89 18.08 5.50
N ALA A 199 -5.73 17.12 5.88
CA ALA A 199 -6.83 16.64 5.06
C ALA A 199 -8.19 17.14 5.59
N TYR A 200 -9.14 17.37 4.68
CA TYR A 200 -10.47 17.87 4.99
C TYR A 200 -11.50 16.84 4.54
N SER A 201 -12.46 16.53 5.42
CA SER A 201 -13.63 15.76 5.03
C SER A 201 -14.45 16.57 4.04
N CYS A 202 -14.78 15.96 2.91
CA CYS A 202 -15.53 16.56 1.82
C CYS A 202 -16.53 15.55 1.24
#